data_AF-A0A550CG49-F1
#
_entry.id   AF-A0A550CG49-F1
#
_cell.length_a   1.000
_cell.length_b   1.000
_cell.length_c   1.000
_cell.angle_alpha   90.00
_cell.angle_beta   90.00
_cell.angle_gamma   90.00
#
_symmetry.space_group_name_H-M   'P 1'
#
loop_
_entity.id
_entity.type
_entity.pdbx_description
1 polymer ?
#
loop_
_entity_poly.entity_id
_entity_poly.type
_entity_poly.pdbx_seq_one_letter_code
_entity_poly.pdbx_strand_id
1 'polypeptide(L)'
;MKSSLQGKLERVSTLLEHASSLASVDRLRAGPFPTAQEAAPIYSCISELLAEGQRIDAEIQRLHILHEEMNTQLRVVQSMVAPIRRLPNEILSEILTLVVCSRCPHERARAARDVAAVCTIWRATARDTRCLWTCVNLSAVATTALERRLDLHSTLSNGLLLHVCQTPGIPADAQLHHLLALLTAYTMRWNQLSLYIKDSLCLGEAMPDLPSLVRADIVLFSGDPSRVLWVLRGAPALQSLSINLQYPNRISPRIFVPALPCLTALNFVTDIIFSSERYILPVLRGCATTLQQLVLSYRDGTTSLPSEGPSTLFPALLSLEMHYSAPRILALMDTPVLETIAIRNYTDRNTPIGASLRHILELSTPRIRTLELHGVYGSAPGSEEFIFCLERLDGLTTLVVADTWQEHMMMNWPILARMTCSDYRPPILPALTTLSLHYGRTEHRVPDEFARVLRVMLRSRSSRRVVYGRTVEALHHVDTDLWDDYIDLEVGSVDA
;
A
#
# COMPACT_ATOMS: atom_id res chain seq x y z
N MET A 1 25.08 -26.05 49.64
CA MET A 1 23.70 -25.82 49.13
C MET A 1 22.78 -27.04 49.27
N LYS A 2 23.15 -28.22 48.75
CA LYS A 2 22.30 -29.43 48.87
C LYS A 2 21.92 -29.79 50.31
N SER A 3 22.86 -29.77 51.24
CA SER A 3 22.60 -30.06 52.66
C SER A 3 21.67 -29.06 53.36
N SER A 4 21.71 -27.78 52.97
CA SER A 4 20.85 -26.74 53.55
C SER A 4 19.41 -26.82 53.03
N LEU A 5 19.22 -27.14 51.75
CA LEU A 5 17.89 -27.38 51.18
C LEU A 5 17.24 -28.64 51.78
N GLN A 6 18.03 -29.70 51.95
CA GLN A 6 17.56 -30.93 52.57
C GLN A 6 17.08 -30.70 54.00
N GLY A 7 17.83 -29.96 54.83
CA GLY A 7 17.38 -29.61 56.19
C GLY A 7 16.13 -28.72 56.21
N LYS A 8 15.95 -27.82 55.23
CA LYS A 8 14.72 -27.02 55.10
C LYS A 8 13.51 -27.91 54.74
N LEU A 9 13.68 -28.90 53.87
CA LEU A 9 12.62 -29.84 53.47
C LEU A 9 12.23 -30.77 54.62
N GLU A 10 13.22 -31.34 55.32
CA GLU A 10 12.99 -32.19 56.49
C GLU A 10 12.20 -31.45 57.58
N ARG A 11 12.54 -30.18 57.85
CA ARG A 11 11.77 -29.34 58.79
C ARG A 11 10.31 -29.18 58.38
N VAL A 12 10.02 -28.88 57.12
CA VAL A 12 8.64 -28.74 56.62
C VAL A 12 7.89 -30.06 56.73
N SER A 13 8.53 -31.19 56.38
CA SER A 13 7.95 -32.52 56.55
C SER A 13 7.61 -32.82 58.00
N THR A 14 8.51 -32.54 58.96
CA THR A 14 8.24 -32.75 60.39
C THR A 14 7.10 -31.89 60.91
N LEU A 15 6.97 -30.64 60.45
CA LEU A 15 5.86 -29.75 60.83
C LEU A 15 4.53 -30.23 60.25
N LEU A 16 4.52 -30.71 59.01
CA LEU A 16 3.33 -31.28 58.37
C LEU A 16 2.90 -32.60 59.03
N GLU A 17 3.84 -33.48 59.38
CA GLU A 17 3.58 -34.70 60.14
C GLU A 17 3.00 -34.36 61.52
N HIS A 18 3.60 -33.41 62.24
CA HIS A 18 3.09 -32.93 63.52
C HIS A 18 1.68 -32.36 63.41
N ALA A 19 1.43 -31.50 62.41
CA ALA A 19 0.10 -30.95 62.13
C ALA A 19 -0.93 -32.03 61.82
N SER A 20 -0.57 -33.03 61.00
CA SER A 20 -1.46 -34.14 60.63
C SER A 20 -1.85 -35.01 61.83
N SER A 21 -0.96 -35.13 62.83
CA SER A 21 -1.23 -35.86 64.07
C SER A 21 -2.21 -35.11 65.00
N LEU A 22 -2.14 -33.76 65.00
CA LEU A 22 -3.01 -32.91 65.81
C LEU A 22 -4.39 -32.72 65.16
N ALA A 23 -4.42 -32.44 63.85
CA ALA A 23 -5.63 -32.16 63.10
C ALA A 23 -5.62 -32.94 61.77
N SER A 24 -6.29 -34.10 61.76
CA SER A 24 -6.52 -34.87 60.54
C SER A 24 -7.95 -34.66 60.02
N VAL A 25 -8.14 -34.88 58.72
CA VAL A 25 -9.47 -34.82 58.08
C VAL A 25 -10.45 -35.80 58.74
N ASP A 26 -9.97 -36.96 59.19
CA ASP A 26 -10.80 -37.97 59.86
C ASP A 26 -11.26 -37.48 61.24
N ARG A 27 -10.38 -36.82 62.01
CA ARG A 27 -10.77 -36.20 63.29
C ARG A 27 -11.78 -35.08 63.10
N LEU A 28 -11.66 -34.29 62.04
CA LEU A 28 -12.64 -33.25 61.70
C LEU A 28 -14.02 -33.83 61.36
N ARG A 29 -14.07 -35.01 60.72
CA ARG A 29 -15.31 -35.64 60.25
C ARG A 29 -16.02 -36.48 61.31
N ALA A 30 -15.26 -37.13 62.21
CA ALA A 30 -15.79 -38.12 63.15
C ALA A 30 -15.62 -37.76 64.64
N GLY A 31 -14.82 -36.74 64.96
CA GLY A 31 -14.49 -36.38 66.33
C GLY A 31 -15.42 -35.32 66.95
N PRO A 32 -15.59 -35.32 68.28
CA PRO A 32 -16.20 -34.20 68.99
C PRO A 32 -15.37 -32.92 68.82
N PHE A 33 -16.01 -31.76 68.94
CA PHE A 33 -15.31 -30.46 68.89
C PHE A 33 -14.18 -30.40 69.94
N PRO A 34 -12.98 -29.90 69.58
CA PRO A 34 -11.86 -29.84 70.50
C PRO A 34 -12.19 -28.92 71.68
N THR A 35 -11.86 -29.37 72.89
CA THR A 35 -11.97 -28.57 74.11
C THR A 35 -10.94 -27.43 74.09
N ALA A 36 -11.13 -26.41 74.92
CA ALA A 36 -10.21 -25.27 74.99
C ALA A 36 -8.75 -25.69 75.29
N GLN A 37 -8.57 -26.78 76.05
CA GLN A 37 -7.26 -27.34 76.37
C GLN A 37 -6.62 -28.07 75.18
N GLU A 38 -7.43 -28.71 74.32
CA GLU A 38 -6.99 -29.37 73.09
C GLU A 38 -6.76 -28.38 71.94
N ALA A 39 -7.41 -27.20 71.97
CA ALA A 39 -7.26 -26.17 70.94
C ALA A 39 -5.90 -25.43 71.01
N ALA A 40 -5.31 -25.30 72.20
CA ALA A 40 -4.02 -24.61 72.40
C ALA A 40 -2.86 -25.17 71.52
N PRO A 41 -2.57 -26.49 71.49
CA PRO A 41 -1.53 -27.04 70.62
C PRO A 41 -1.86 -26.87 69.12
N ILE A 42 -3.14 -26.88 68.75
CA ILE A 42 -3.57 -26.63 67.37
C ILE A 42 -3.23 -25.19 66.95
N TYR A 43 -3.51 -24.19 67.80
CA TYR A 43 -3.16 -22.79 67.51
C TYR A 43 -1.65 -22.56 67.42
N SER A 44 -0.85 -23.20 68.27
CA SER A 44 0.62 -23.15 68.18
C SER A 44 1.10 -23.70 66.84
N CYS A 45 0.59 -24.88 66.45
CA CYS A 45 0.93 -25.52 65.18
C CYS A 45 0.51 -24.69 63.96
N ILE A 46 -0.67 -24.05 64.00
CA ILE A 46 -1.11 -23.10 62.96
C ILE A 46 -0.13 -21.92 62.86
N SER A 47 0.29 -21.33 63.98
CA SER A 47 1.25 -20.23 63.97
C SER A 47 2.60 -20.64 63.39
N GLU A 48 3.08 -21.84 63.72
CA GLU A 48 4.34 -22.39 63.18
C GLU A 48 4.24 -22.67 61.68
N LEU A 49 3.13 -23.25 61.20
CA LEU A 49 2.87 -23.46 59.78
C LEU A 49 2.74 -22.14 59.02
N LEU A 50 2.07 -21.13 59.58
CA LEU A 50 1.97 -19.81 58.97
C LEU A 50 3.33 -19.11 58.88
N ALA A 51 4.12 -19.16 59.96
CA ALA A 51 5.48 -18.61 59.97
C ALA A 51 6.39 -19.34 58.97
N GLU A 52 6.29 -20.66 58.87
CA GLU A 52 7.04 -21.47 57.91
C GLU A 52 6.59 -21.21 56.47
N GLY A 53 5.27 -21.04 56.23
CA GLY A 53 4.70 -20.64 54.95
C GLY A 53 5.24 -19.28 54.50
N GLN A 54 5.21 -18.27 55.38
CA GLN A 54 5.82 -16.95 55.12
C GLN A 54 7.31 -17.05 54.81
N ARG A 55 8.04 -17.94 55.50
CA ARG A 55 9.47 -18.19 55.25
C ARG A 55 9.71 -18.81 53.87
N ILE A 56 8.86 -19.74 53.44
CA ILE A 56 8.93 -20.35 52.10
C ILE A 56 8.62 -19.31 51.04
N ASP A 57 7.56 -18.52 51.21
CA ASP A 57 7.19 -17.46 50.27
C ASP A 57 8.31 -16.42 50.11
N ALA A 58 8.94 -16.01 51.21
CA ALA A 58 10.10 -15.13 51.17
C ALA A 58 11.29 -15.74 50.40
N GLU A 59 11.54 -17.05 50.56
CA GLU A 59 12.59 -17.74 49.82
C GLU A 59 12.26 -17.88 48.32
N ILE A 60 11.00 -18.14 47.96
CA ILE A 60 10.52 -18.17 46.57
C ILE A 60 10.74 -16.79 45.92
N GLN A 61 10.32 -15.72 46.60
CA GLN A 61 10.54 -14.35 46.12
C GLN A 61 12.03 -14.06 45.94
N ARG A 62 12.87 -14.43 46.92
CA ARG A 62 14.32 -14.26 46.83
C ARG A 62 14.93 -15.01 45.64
N LEU A 63 14.52 -16.26 45.41
CA LEU A 63 14.98 -17.07 44.27
C LEU A 63 14.49 -16.51 42.93
N HIS A 64 13.28 -15.96 42.87
CA HIS A 64 12.76 -15.29 41.68
C HIS A 64 13.57 -14.05 41.33
N ILE A 65 13.88 -13.19 42.33
CA ILE A 65 14.75 -12.02 42.14
C ILE A 65 16.14 -12.45 41.65
N LEU A 66 16.75 -13.47 42.27
CA LEU A 66 18.06 -13.97 41.88
C LEU A 66 18.05 -14.54 40.45
N HIS A 67 16.98 -15.22 40.07
CA HIS A 67 16.80 -15.75 38.71
C HIS A 67 16.67 -14.63 37.67
N GLU A 68 15.90 -13.58 37.95
CA GLU A 68 15.82 -12.39 37.10
C GLU A 68 17.17 -11.66 36.97
N GLU A 69 17.94 -11.57 38.06
CA GLU A 69 19.29 -11.00 38.04
C GLU A 69 20.24 -11.85 37.19
N MET A 70 20.23 -13.17 37.36
CA MET A 70 21.02 -14.11 36.54
C MET A 70 20.66 -13.99 35.05
N ASN A 71 19.37 -13.94 34.72
CA ASN A 71 18.92 -13.76 33.34
C ASN A 71 19.33 -12.42 32.76
N THR A 72 19.31 -11.35 33.57
CA THR A 72 19.80 -10.03 33.18
C THR A 72 21.30 -10.09 32.86
N GLN A 73 22.11 -10.73 33.71
CA GLN A 73 23.55 -10.92 33.47
C GLN A 73 23.81 -11.77 32.23
N LEU A 74 23.06 -12.85 32.03
CA LEU A 74 23.18 -13.69 30.84
C LEU A 74 22.92 -12.89 29.55
N ARG A 75 21.88 -12.04 29.53
CA ARG A 75 21.58 -11.15 28.40
C ARG A 75 22.72 -10.15 28.15
N VAL A 76 23.34 -9.61 29.19
CA VAL A 76 24.51 -8.71 29.08
C VAL A 76 25.68 -9.45 28.45
N VAL A 77 26.04 -10.64 28.95
CA VAL A 77 27.16 -11.45 28.42
C VAL A 77 26.90 -11.84 26.97
N GLN A 78 25.70 -12.32 26.65
CA GLN A 78 25.30 -12.63 25.26
C GLN A 78 25.42 -11.40 24.36
N SER A 79 24.97 -10.25 24.84
CA SER A 79 25.09 -8.99 24.09
C SER A 79 26.56 -8.58 23.88
N MET A 80 27.47 -8.87 24.82
CA MET A 80 28.90 -8.58 24.71
C MET A 80 29.61 -9.44 23.68
N VAL A 81 29.21 -10.70 23.52
CA VAL A 81 29.81 -11.64 22.55
C VAL A 81 29.08 -11.69 21.22
N ALA A 82 28.04 -10.88 21.04
CA ALA A 82 27.25 -10.84 19.82
C ALA A 82 28.15 -10.51 18.60
N PRO A 83 28.11 -11.30 17.51
CA PRO A 83 28.97 -11.11 16.34
C PRO A 83 28.90 -9.70 15.73
N ILE A 84 27.74 -9.04 15.84
CA ILE A 84 27.49 -7.70 15.32
C ILE A 84 28.42 -6.63 15.90
N ARG A 85 28.99 -6.86 17.09
CA ARG A 85 29.98 -5.93 17.70
C ARG A 85 31.33 -5.94 17.01
N ARG A 86 31.62 -6.95 16.19
CA ARG A 86 32.88 -7.10 15.45
C ARG A 86 32.79 -6.53 14.04
N LEU A 87 31.61 -6.06 13.62
CA LEU A 87 31.43 -5.49 12.30
C LEU A 87 32.08 -4.10 12.22
N PRO A 88 32.71 -3.75 11.09
CA PRO A 88 33.07 -2.37 10.79
C PRO A 88 31.83 -1.46 10.79
N ASN A 89 32.01 -0.17 11.10
CA ASN A 89 30.90 0.79 11.18
C ASN A 89 30.19 0.97 9.84
N GLU A 90 30.90 0.78 8.73
CA GLU A 90 30.38 0.86 7.37
C GLU A 90 29.35 -0.25 7.14
N ILE A 91 29.73 -1.51 7.43
CA ILE A 91 28.83 -2.66 7.30
C ILE A 91 27.64 -2.53 8.26
N LEU A 92 27.89 -2.06 9.49
CA LEU A 92 26.80 -1.80 10.42
C LEU A 92 25.85 -0.71 9.89
N SER A 93 26.37 0.37 9.30
CA SER A 93 25.55 1.44 8.71
C SER A 93 24.68 0.96 7.55
N GLU A 94 25.20 0.05 6.70
CA GLU A 94 24.44 -0.59 5.63
C GLU A 94 23.31 -1.47 6.19
N ILE A 95 23.61 -2.29 7.20
CA ILE A 95 22.60 -3.11 7.90
C ILE A 95 21.52 -2.22 8.51
N LEU A 96 21.90 -1.17 9.23
CA LEU A 96 20.95 -0.24 9.84
C LEU A 96 20.09 0.46 8.77
N THR A 97 20.69 0.83 7.64
CA THR A 97 19.97 1.42 6.50
C THR A 97 18.96 0.44 5.92
N LEU A 98 19.32 -0.82 5.69
CA LEU A 98 18.39 -1.84 5.22
C LEU A 98 17.25 -2.08 6.21
N VAL A 99 17.55 -2.18 7.52
CA VAL A 99 16.56 -2.41 8.57
C VAL A 99 15.60 -1.23 8.71
N VAL A 100 16.08 0.01 8.64
CA VAL A 100 15.24 1.21 8.79
C VAL A 100 14.51 1.54 7.48
N CYS A 101 15.19 1.55 6.33
CA CYS A 101 14.59 1.97 5.06
C CYS A 101 13.63 0.94 4.46
N SER A 102 13.72 -0.35 4.84
CA SER A 102 12.70 -1.36 4.49
C SER A 102 11.36 -1.13 5.20
N ARG A 103 11.32 -0.30 6.25
CA ARG A 103 10.07 0.07 6.93
C ARG A 103 9.31 1.14 6.13
N CYS A 104 8.00 1.19 6.38
CA CYS A 104 7.13 2.26 5.90
C CYS A 104 7.66 3.62 6.38
N PRO A 105 7.55 4.71 5.59
CA PRO A 105 8.13 6.01 5.93
C PRO A 105 7.79 6.54 7.33
N HIS A 106 6.54 6.36 7.78
CA HIS A 106 6.06 6.80 9.09
C HIS A 106 6.68 6.02 10.27
N GLU A 107 7.24 4.83 10.04
CA GLU A 107 7.93 4.03 11.07
C GLU A 107 9.43 4.30 11.13
N ARG A 108 10.03 4.82 10.05
CA ARG A 108 11.49 4.99 9.93
C ARG A 108 12.10 5.84 11.04
N ALA A 109 11.45 6.96 11.39
CA ALA A 109 11.91 7.83 12.47
C ALA A 109 11.90 7.14 13.85
N ARG A 110 10.99 6.18 14.06
CA ARG A 110 10.98 5.36 15.28
C ARG A 110 12.06 4.29 15.20
N ALA A 111 12.14 3.55 14.10
CA ALA A 111 13.15 2.52 13.88
C ALA A 111 14.58 3.07 14.03
N ALA A 112 14.87 4.25 13.46
CA ALA A 112 16.16 4.94 13.60
C ALA A 112 16.52 5.25 15.07
N ARG A 113 15.52 5.64 15.87
CA ARG A 113 15.72 5.89 17.31
C ARG A 113 15.89 4.59 18.08
N ASP A 114 15.12 3.56 17.75
CA ASP A 114 15.20 2.25 18.39
C ASP A 114 16.59 1.63 18.16
N VAL A 115 17.12 1.69 16.92
CA VAL A 115 18.49 1.21 16.65
C VAL A 115 19.55 2.07 17.34
N ALA A 116 19.37 3.39 17.41
CA ALA A 116 20.27 4.29 18.13
C ALA A 116 20.19 4.12 19.67
N ALA A 117 19.16 3.45 20.19
CA ALA A 117 19.00 3.16 21.61
C ALA A 117 19.72 1.88 22.05
N VAL A 118 20.08 0.98 21.12
CA VAL A 118 20.63 -0.36 21.42
C VAL A 118 21.93 -0.30 22.24
N CYS A 119 22.96 0.38 21.73
CA CYS A 119 24.23 0.54 22.43
C CYS A 119 24.97 1.80 21.95
N THR A 120 26.10 2.13 22.57
CA THR A 120 26.91 3.32 22.23
C THR A 120 27.45 3.28 20.80
N ILE A 121 27.94 2.12 20.34
CA ILE A 121 28.44 1.94 18.97
C ILE A 121 27.31 2.17 17.96
N TRP A 122 26.18 1.47 18.13
CA TRP A 122 25.02 1.61 17.23
C TRP A 122 24.48 3.04 17.23
N ARG A 123 24.49 3.72 18.37
CA ARG A 123 24.09 5.14 18.46
C ARG A 123 25.00 6.04 17.63
N ALA A 124 26.32 5.87 17.75
CA ALA A 124 27.28 6.65 16.98
C ALA A 124 27.10 6.36 15.48
N THR A 125 27.14 5.08 15.09
CA THR A 125 26.93 4.66 13.70
C THR A 125 25.61 5.17 13.13
N ALA A 126 24.50 5.03 13.86
CA ALA A 126 23.20 5.51 13.42
C ALA A 126 23.19 7.03 13.22
N ARG A 127 23.78 7.81 14.14
CA ARG A 127 23.87 9.28 14.03
C ARG A 127 24.73 9.73 12.84
N ASP A 128 25.78 8.99 12.53
CA ASP A 128 26.65 9.27 11.37
C ASP A 128 26.02 8.82 10.05
N THR A 129 25.03 7.92 10.11
CA THR A 129 24.27 7.43 8.95
C THR A 129 23.12 8.38 8.61
N ARG A 130 23.42 9.44 7.86
CA ARG A 130 22.51 10.56 7.54
C ARG A 130 21.13 10.14 7.02
N CYS A 131 21.06 9.10 6.19
CA CYS A 131 19.82 8.66 5.55
C CYS A 131 18.79 8.08 6.54
N LEU A 132 19.19 7.67 7.75
CA LEU A 132 18.26 7.21 8.78
C LEU A 132 17.37 8.33 9.33
N TRP A 133 17.78 9.58 9.13
CA TRP A 133 17.16 10.76 9.74
C TRP A 133 16.39 11.63 8.74
N THR A 134 16.21 11.17 7.50
CA THR A 134 15.49 11.92 6.46
C THR A 134 13.97 11.90 6.63
N CYS A 135 13.40 10.96 7.40
CA CYS A 135 11.95 10.90 7.63
C CYS A 135 11.55 11.52 8.97
N VAL A 136 10.54 12.40 8.97
CA VAL A 136 9.94 12.98 10.17
C VAL A 136 8.46 12.58 10.23
N ASN A 137 8.06 11.85 11.28
CA ASN A 137 6.66 11.48 11.51
C ASN A 137 5.97 12.46 12.47
N LEU A 138 4.94 13.15 12.00
CA LEU A 138 4.16 14.14 12.75
C LEU A 138 3.26 13.50 13.83
N SER A 139 2.70 12.31 13.59
CA SER A 139 1.76 11.64 14.50
C SER A 139 2.41 11.23 15.83
N ALA A 140 3.73 11.08 15.85
CA ALA A 140 4.47 10.62 17.03
C ALA A 140 4.98 11.76 17.92
N VAL A 141 4.53 13.00 17.70
CA VAL A 141 5.07 14.22 18.34
C VAL A 141 3.93 15.05 18.90
N ALA A 142 4.06 15.48 20.16
CA ALA A 142 3.26 16.58 20.67
C ALA A 142 3.68 17.88 19.96
N THR A 143 2.74 18.78 19.67
CA THR A 143 3.02 20.04 18.95
C THR A 143 4.20 20.82 19.55
N THR A 144 4.30 20.90 20.88
CA THR A 144 5.38 21.59 21.61
C THR A 144 6.77 20.96 21.49
N ALA A 145 6.87 19.75 20.94
CA ALA A 145 8.13 19.04 20.72
C ALA A 145 8.47 18.90 19.22
N LEU A 146 7.65 19.48 18.33
CA LEU A 146 7.81 19.33 16.88
C LEU A 146 9.07 20.02 16.37
N GLU A 147 9.28 21.29 16.73
CA GLU A 147 10.48 22.06 16.36
C GLU A 147 11.76 21.34 16.78
N ARG A 148 11.86 20.93 18.05
CA ARG A 148 13.02 20.16 18.56
C ARG A 148 13.25 18.87 17.77
N ARG A 149 12.19 18.23 17.29
CA ARG A 149 12.33 17.03 16.46
C ARG A 149 12.80 17.38 15.04
N LEU A 150 12.27 18.44 14.45
CA LEU A 150 12.72 18.92 13.15
C LEU A 150 14.18 19.35 13.19
N ASP A 151 14.61 20.05 14.24
CA ASP A 151 16.02 20.40 14.49
C ASP A 151 16.92 19.18 14.55
N LEU A 152 16.52 18.18 15.34
CA LEU A 152 17.27 16.93 15.47
C LEU A 152 17.45 16.26 14.10
N HIS A 153 16.36 16.08 13.35
CA HIS A 153 16.39 15.44 12.04
C HIS A 153 17.13 16.29 11.01
N SER A 154 16.94 17.60 11.02
CA SER A 154 17.64 18.57 10.16
C SER A 154 19.15 18.48 10.38
N THR A 155 19.59 18.40 11.64
CA THR A 155 21.01 18.29 12.02
C THR A 155 21.59 16.93 11.60
N LEU A 156 20.92 15.83 11.96
CA LEU A 156 21.45 14.48 11.72
C LEU A 156 21.40 14.06 10.24
N SER A 157 20.44 14.57 9.47
CA SER A 157 20.39 14.36 8.02
C SER A 157 21.45 15.16 7.25
N ASN A 158 22.08 16.16 7.89
CA ASN A 158 23.21 16.94 7.37
C ASN A 158 23.08 17.34 5.89
N GLY A 159 22.07 18.16 5.60
CA GLY A 159 21.81 18.71 4.26
C GLY A 159 20.91 17.86 3.36
N LEU A 160 20.64 16.59 3.69
CA LEU A 160 19.72 15.76 2.90
C LEU A 160 18.28 16.28 2.96
N LEU A 161 17.52 16.04 1.90
CA LEU A 161 16.11 16.42 1.86
C LEU A 161 15.28 15.53 2.80
N LEU A 162 14.25 16.12 3.38
CA LEU A 162 13.39 15.51 4.36
C LEU A 162 12.09 15.02 3.72
N HIS A 163 11.61 13.88 4.20
CA HIS A 163 10.27 13.37 3.98
C HIS A 163 9.45 13.59 5.25
N VAL A 164 8.48 14.49 5.20
CA VAL A 164 7.54 14.68 6.31
C VAL A 164 6.33 13.79 6.07
N CYS A 165 6.00 12.96 7.05
CA CYS A 165 4.95 11.97 6.93
C CYS A 165 4.09 11.89 8.19
N GLN A 166 2.96 11.21 8.06
CA GLN A 166 2.01 10.97 9.13
C GLN A 166 1.67 9.48 9.18
N THR A 167 1.39 8.95 10.36
CA THR A 167 0.86 7.59 10.49
C THR A 167 -0.56 7.55 9.91
N PRO A 168 -0.86 6.65 8.95
CA PRO A 168 -2.20 6.52 8.37
C PRO A 168 -3.26 6.30 9.46
N GLY A 169 -4.41 6.97 9.33
CA GLY A 169 -5.52 6.83 10.28
C GLY A 169 -5.40 7.69 11.55
N ILE A 170 -4.23 8.25 11.84
CA ILE A 170 -4.02 9.07 13.05
C ILE A 170 -4.00 10.54 12.65
N PRO A 171 -5.02 11.35 12.96
CA PRO A 171 -5.04 12.76 12.61
C PRO A 171 -3.91 13.51 13.32
N ALA A 172 -3.28 14.44 12.60
CA ALA A 172 -2.21 15.29 13.10
C ALA A 172 -2.42 16.75 12.63
N ASP A 173 -3.69 17.16 12.52
CA ASP A 173 -4.07 18.46 11.94
C ASP A 173 -3.45 19.62 12.72
N ALA A 174 -3.37 19.52 14.06
CA ALA A 174 -2.73 20.52 14.90
C ALA A 174 -1.22 20.61 14.67
N GLN A 175 -0.55 19.46 14.53
CA GLN A 175 0.88 19.40 14.20
C GLN A 175 1.15 19.93 12.80
N LEU A 176 0.29 19.60 11.83
CA LEU A 176 0.41 20.10 10.47
C LEU A 176 0.19 21.61 10.42
N HIS A 177 -0.82 22.13 11.12
CA HIS A 177 -1.05 23.57 11.21
C HIS A 177 0.17 24.28 11.84
N HIS A 178 0.70 23.75 12.94
CA HIS A 178 1.91 24.27 13.55
C HIS A 178 3.11 24.18 12.59
N LEU A 179 3.29 23.04 11.92
CA LEU A 179 4.36 22.81 10.94
C LEU A 179 4.33 23.83 9.79
N LEU A 180 3.14 24.11 9.25
CA LEU A 180 2.96 25.08 8.17
C LEU A 180 3.15 26.53 8.64
N ALA A 181 3.03 26.79 9.95
CA ALA A 181 3.35 28.07 10.57
C ALA A 181 4.84 28.22 10.95
N LEU A 182 5.65 27.15 10.87
CA LEU A 182 7.08 27.22 11.16
C LEU A 182 7.84 27.98 10.07
N LEU A 183 9.02 28.49 10.45
CA LEU A 183 9.92 29.28 9.60
C LEU A 183 10.33 28.53 8.31
N THR A 184 10.53 29.29 7.24
CA THR A 184 10.94 28.85 5.89
C THR A 184 12.19 27.98 5.86
N ALA A 185 13.06 28.04 6.87
CA ALA A 185 14.31 27.27 6.92
C ALA A 185 14.09 25.75 6.83
N TYR A 186 12.99 25.22 7.37
CA TYR A 186 12.71 23.78 7.32
C TYR A 186 12.05 23.37 6.00
N THR A 187 11.12 24.20 5.51
CA THR A 187 10.29 23.89 4.33
C THR A 187 11.12 23.81 3.05
N MET A 188 12.22 24.57 2.98
CA MET A 188 13.24 24.49 1.94
C MET A 188 13.85 23.10 1.76
N ARG A 189 13.78 22.23 2.77
CA ARG A 189 14.37 20.89 2.72
C ARG A 189 13.36 19.79 2.48
N TRP A 190 12.06 20.08 2.42
CA TRP A 190 11.06 19.05 2.23
C TRP A 190 11.01 18.62 0.77
N ASN A 191 11.34 17.36 0.50
CA ASN A 191 11.24 16.77 -0.84
C ASN A 191 9.96 15.96 -1.01
N GLN A 192 9.51 15.31 0.06
CA GLN A 192 8.30 14.51 0.05
C GLN A 192 7.39 14.85 1.22
N LEU A 193 6.09 14.93 0.96
CA LEU A 193 5.02 15.05 1.95
C LEU A 193 4.09 13.85 1.86
N SER A 194 3.74 13.25 3.01
CA SER A 194 2.69 12.23 3.09
C SER A 194 1.74 12.56 4.25
N LEU A 195 0.59 13.16 3.94
CA LEU A 195 -0.30 13.79 4.90
C LEU A 195 -1.65 13.07 4.97
N TYR A 196 -2.20 13.00 6.17
CA TYR A 196 -3.54 12.47 6.44
C TYR A 196 -4.34 13.56 7.17
N ILE A 197 -5.26 14.21 6.46
CA ILE A 197 -5.93 15.40 6.95
C ILE A 197 -7.39 15.05 7.21
N LYS A 198 -7.80 15.22 8.47
CA LYS A 198 -9.17 14.87 8.87
C LYS A 198 -10.13 16.00 8.62
N ASP A 199 -9.77 17.21 9.01
CA ASP A 199 -10.61 18.40 8.88
C ASP A 199 -9.94 19.45 8.00
N SER A 200 -10.75 20.34 7.41
CA SER A 200 -10.22 21.46 6.64
C SER A 200 -9.26 22.28 7.50
N LEU A 201 -8.00 22.32 7.08
CA LEU A 201 -7.02 23.16 7.72
C LEU A 201 -7.50 24.62 7.60
N CYS A 202 -7.72 25.27 8.75
CA CYS A 202 -7.84 26.73 8.81
C CYS A 202 -6.45 27.32 8.61
N LEU A 203 -5.96 27.26 7.38
CA LEU A 203 -4.69 27.88 7.02
C LEU A 203 -4.88 29.39 7.08
N GLY A 204 -3.99 30.06 7.83
CA GLY A 204 -3.89 31.52 7.77
C GLY A 204 -3.48 31.97 6.36
N GLU A 205 -3.50 33.28 6.13
CA GLU A 205 -3.17 33.87 4.82
C GLU A 205 -1.70 33.61 4.39
N ALA A 206 -0.81 33.33 5.34
CA ALA A 206 0.58 33.00 5.07
C ALA A 206 0.73 31.55 4.59
N MET A 207 1.06 31.39 3.31
CA MET A 207 1.36 30.09 2.70
C MET A 207 2.87 29.82 2.77
N PRO A 208 3.30 28.62 3.19
CA PRO A 208 4.71 28.29 3.21
C PRO A 208 5.25 28.11 1.79
N ASP A 209 6.50 28.55 1.59
CA ASP A 209 7.26 28.23 0.39
C ASP A 209 7.83 26.81 0.49
N LEU A 210 7.62 26.00 -0.54
CA LEU A 210 7.96 24.58 -0.60
C LEU A 210 8.80 24.27 -1.86
N PRO A 211 9.91 24.99 -2.09
CA PRO A 211 10.58 24.98 -3.40
C PRO A 211 11.26 23.66 -3.73
N SER A 212 11.58 22.84 -2.73
CA SER A 212 12.21 21.52 -2.91
C SER A 212 11.20 20.37 -2.98
N LEU A 213 9.90 20.64 -2.84
CA LEU A 213 8.88 19.60 -2.76
C LEU A 213 8.67 18.99 -4.14
N VAL A 214 9.05 17.71 -4.30
CA VAL A 214 8.94 16.95 -5.55
C VAL A 214 7.72 16.03 -5.53
N ARG A 215 7.37 15.48 -4.36
CA ARG A 215 6.25 14.53 -4.22
C ARG A 215 5.34 14.87 -3.05
N ALA A 216 4.04 14.80 -3.27
CA ALA A 216 3.04 14.94 -2.22
C ALA A 216 1.99 13.82 -2.32
N ASP A 217 1.78 13.09 -1.24
CA ASP A 217 0.73 12.09 -1.08
C ASP A 217 -0.25 12.59 0.01
N ILE A 218 -1.47 12.94 -0.35
CA ILE A 218 -2.44 13.60 0.54
C ILE A 218 -3.72 12.77 0.62
N VAL A 219 -4.09 12.36 1.83
CA VAL A 219 -5.38 11.70 2.11
C VAL A 219 -6.28 12.65 2.88
N LEU A 220 -7.49 12.90 2.38
CA LEU A 220 -8.47 13.83 2.94
C LEU A 220 -9.73 13.08 3.37
N PHE A 221 -10.14 13.19 4.64
CA PHE A 221 -11.35 12.55 5.17
C PHE A 221 -12.57 13.44 5.16
N SER A 222 -12.36 14.73 5.32
CA SER A 222 -13.43 15.72 5.28
C SER A 222 -12.87 17.11 4.98
N GLY A 223 -13.77 18.04 4.69
CA GLY A 223 -13.42 19.42 4.40
C GLY A 223 -13.27 19.73 2.91
N ASP A 224 -12.94 20.99 2.63
CA ASP A 224 -12.74 21.50 1.28
C ASP A 224 -11.31 21.16 0.80
N PRO A 225 -11.14 20.23 -0.18
CA PRO A 225 -9.82 19.87 -0.69
C PRO A 225 -9.09 21.06 -1.30
N SER A 226 -9.81 22.08 -1.78
CA SER A 226 -9.22 23.27 -2.41
C SER A 226 -8.24 23.97 -1.48
N ARG A 227 -8.56 24.05 -0.18
CA ARG A 227 -7.69 24.74 0.81
C ARG A 227 -6.38 24.00 1.02
N VAL A 228 -6.43 22.67 1.08
CA VAL A 228 -5.23 21.85 1.24
C VAL A 228 -4.37 21.91 -0.02
N LEU A 229 -5.01 21.77 -1.19
CA LEU A 229 -4.31 21.81 -2.47
C LEU A 229 -3.72 23.19 -2.74
N TRP A 230 -4.30 24.26 -2.20
CA TRP A 230 -3.75 25.61 -2.30
C TRP A 230 -2.37 25.76 -1.64
N VAL A 231 -2.05 24.98 -0.59
CA VAL A 231 -0.71 24.96 0.02
C VAL A 231 0.36 24.59 -1.01
N LEU A 232 0.01 23.72 -1.96
CA LEU A 232 0.93 23.27 -3.00
C LEU A 232 1.25 24.37 -4.03
N ARG A 233 0.58 25.53 -3.97
CA ARG A 233 0.94 26.69 -4.81
C ARG A 233 2.38 27.14 -4.59
N GLY A 234 2.92 26.95 -3.37
CA GLY A 234 4.31 27.23 -3.03
C GLY A 234 5.29 26.15 -3.47
N ALA A 235 4.86 25.11 -4.21
CA ALA A 235 5.69 23.97 -4.60
C ALA A 235 5.96 23.93 -6.12
N PRO A 236 6.80 24.85 -6.66
CA PRO A 236 7.06 24.90 -8.09
C PRO A 236 7.76 23.64 -8.63
N ALA A 237 8.50 22.91 -7.80
CA ALA A 237 9.20 21.69 -8.19
C ALA A 237 8.35 20.40 -8.07
N LEU A 238 7.04 20.52 -7.76
CA LEU A 238 6.19 19.37 -7.53
C LEU A 238 5.96 18.60 -8.84
N GLN A 239 6.44 17.35 -8.87
CA GLN A 239 6.35 16.44 -10.02
C GLN A 239 5.29 15.36 -9.83
N SER A 240 5.09 14.88 -8.61
CA SER A 240 4.15 13.80 -8.31
C SER A 240 3.16 14.20 -7.22
N LEU A 241 1.87 14.10 -7.52
CA LEU A 241 0.79 14.42 -6.59
C LEU A 241 -0.18 13.24 -6.52
N SER A 242 -0.37 12.69 -5.33
CA SER A 242 -1.43 11.73 -5.03
C SER A 242 -2.45 12.36 -4.08
N ILE A 243 -3.73 12.32 -4.46
CA ILE A 243 -4.85 12.84 -3.69
C ILE A 243 -5.84 11.69 -3.51
N ASN A 244 -6.14 11.35 -2.26
CA ASN A 244 -7.17 10.37 -1.92
C ASN A 244 -8.26 11.03 -1.08
N LEU A 245 -9.47 11.16 -1.64
CA LEU A 245 -10.64 11.71 -0.98
C LEU A 245 -11.49 10.58 -0.39
N GLN A 246 -11.48 10.46 0.94
CA GLN A 246 -12.27 9.49 1.70
C GLN A 246 -13.43 10.23 2.37
N TYR A 247 -14.69 9.84 2.16
CA TYR A 247 -15.87 10.28 2.94
C TYR A 247 -16.11 11.80 3.21
N PRO A 248 -15.85 12.76 2.31
CA PRO A 248 -16.18 14.15 2.57
C PRO A 248 -17.70 14.34 2.57
N ASN A 249 -18.24 14.57 3.77
CA ASN A 249 -19.66 14.83 3.98
C ASN A 249 -20.18 16.07 3.24
N ARG A 250 -19.29 16.98 2.80
CA ARG A 250 -19.60 18.23 2.08
C ARG A 250 -18.42 18.64 1.21
N ILE A 251 -18.38 18.23 -0.06
CA ILE A 251 -17.40 18.78 -1.01
C ILE A 251 -17.98 20.07 -1.60
N SER A 252 -17.22 21.15 -1.55
CA SER A 252 -17.54 22.37 -2.31
C SER A 252 -17.67 22.01 -3.79
N PRO A 253 -18.66 22.54 -4.54
CA PRO A 253 -18.88 22.24 -5.97
C PRO A 253 -17.66 22.52 -6.88
N ARG A 254 -16.61 23.14 -6.36
CA ARG A 254 -15.40 23.52 -7.10
C ARG A 254 -14.18 23.14 -6.28
N ILE A 255 -13.45 22.12 -6.73
CA ILE A 255 -12.09 21.85 -6.27
C ILE A 255 -11.16 22.75 -7.09
N PHE A 256 -10.46 23.65 -6.41
CA PHE A 256 -9.43 24.45 -7.04
C PHE A 256 -8.06 23.81 -6.81
N VAL A 257 -7.29 23.63 -7.89
CA VAL A 257 -5.89 23.21 -7.83
C VAL A 257 -5.04 24.34 -8.39
N PRO A 258 -4.01 24.79 -7.65
CA PRO A 258 -3.11 25.82 -8.17
C PRO A 258 -2.42 25.34 -9.44
N ALA A 259 -1.89 26.28 -10.23
CA ALA A 259 -1.04 25.91 -11.36
C ALA A 259 0.22 25.22 -10.82
N LEU A 260 0.44 23.98 -11.28
CA LEU A 260 1.58 23.15 -10.88
C LEU A 260 2.41 22.86 -12.15
N PRO A 261 3.29 23.79 -12.56
CA PRO A 261 3.93 23.78 -13.88
C PRO A 261 4.93 22.64 -14.10
N CYS A 262 5.29 21.89 -13.06
CA CYS A 262 6.19 20.75 -13.16
C CYS A 262 5.49 19.41 -12.88
N LEU A 263 4.16 19.41 -12.71
CA LEU A 263 3.43 18.19 -12.34
C LEU A 263 3.38 17.22 -13.52
N THR A 264 4.09 16.11 -13.40
CA THR A 264 4.16 15.06 -14.42
C THR A 264 3.34 13.82 -14.06
N ALA A 265 3.07 13.58 -12.78
CA ALA A 265 2.28 12.45 -12.32
C ALA A 265 1.17 12.88 -11.35
N LEU A 266 -0.08 12.55 -11.67
CA LEU A 266 -1.24 12.80 -10.83
C LEU A 266 -1.98 11.48 -10.56
N ASN A 267 -2.19 11.17 -9.29
CA ASN A 267 -3.03 10.06 -8.85
C ASN A 267 -4.20 10.63 -8.03
N PHE A 268 -5.41 10.60 -8.59
CA PHE A 268 -6.61 11.12 -7.95
C PHE A 268 -7.59 9.98 -7.67
N VAL A 269 -7.75 9.64 -6.40
CA VAL A 269 -8.64 8.59 -5.90
C VAL A 269 -9.76 9.24 -5.09
N THR A 270 -10.99 8.83 -5.33
CA THR A 270 -12.15 9.24 -4.54
C THR A 270 -13.10 8.07 -4.37
N ASP A 271 -13.40 7.71 -3.12
CA ASP A 271 -14.30 6.61 -2.79
C ASP A 271 -15.79 6.99 -2.84
N ILE A 272 -16.08 8.17 -3.37
CA ILE A 272 -17.36 8.84 -3.17
C ILE A 272 -18.21 8.80 -4.43
N ILE A 273 -19.50 8.60 -4.22
CA ILE A 273 -20.54 8.51 -5.24
C ILE A 273 -21.08 9.92 -5.55
N PHE A 274 -20.39 10.70 -6.38
CA PHE A 274 -20.90 11.97 -6.91
C PHE A 274 -20.44 12.18 -8.37
N SER A 275 -21.12 13.06 -9.11
CA SER A 275 -20.77 13.44 -10.49
C SER A 275 -19.40 14.14 -10.55
N SER A 276 -18.35 13.33 -10.57
CA SER A 276 -16.96 13.71 -10.30
C SER A 276 -16.34 14.57 -11.41
N GLU A 277 -16.85 14.48 -12.64
CA GLU A 277 -16.32 15.16 -13.82
C GLU A 277 -16.21 16.68 -13.59
N ARG A 278 -17.22 17.30 -12.95
CA ARG A 278 -17.24 18.75 -12.66
C ARG A 278 -16.12 19.18 -11.71
N TYR A 279 -15.62 18.26 -10.88
CA TYR A 279 -14.61 18.53 -9.87
C TYR A 279 -13.21 18.17 -10.38
N ILE A 280 -13.10 17.08 -11.13
CA ILE A 280 -11.82 16.56 -11.63
C ILE A 280 -11.33 17.38 -12.82
N LEU A 281 -12.21 17.78 -13.76
CA LEU A 281 -11.78 18.50 -14.96
C LEU A 281 -11.06 19.83 -14.67
N PRO A 282 -11.51 20.68 -13.73
CA PRO A 282 -10.73 21.86 -13.35
C PRO A 282 -9.32 21.54 -12.84
N VAL A 283 -9.17 20.45 -12.06
CA VAL A 283 -7.87 19.99 -11.57
C VAL A 283 -6.98 19.58 -12.74
N LEU A 284 -7.51 18.74 -13.64
CA LEU A 284 -6.75 18.25 -14.78
C LEU A 284 -6.34 19.37 -15.73
N ARG A 285 -7.21 20.36 -15.98
CA ARG A 285 -6.90 21.53 -16.80
C ARG A 285 -5.73 22.34 -16.26
N GLY A 286 -5.56 22.41 -14.93
CA GLY A 286 -4.46 23.13 -14.29
C GLY A 286 -3.07 22.51 -14.52
N CYS A 287 -3.01 21.22 -14.87
CA CYS A 287 -1.76 20.48 -15.11
C CYS A 287 -1.70 19.81 -16.49
N ALA A 288 -2.66 20.08 -17.38
CA ALA A 288 -2.84 19.32 -18.62
C ALA A 288 -1.60 19.31 -19.53
N THR A 289 -0.86 20.43 -19.58
CA THR A 289 0.31 20.59 -20.45
C THR A 289 1.55 19.82 -20.01
N THR A 290 1.65 19.47 -18.72
CA THR A 290 2.85 18.87 -18.12
C THR A 290 2.63 17.42 -17.71
N LEU A 291 1.38 17.01 -17.58
CA LEU A 291 1.00 15.70 -17.08
C LEU A 291 1.38 14.59 -18.06
N GLN A 292 2.19 13.64 -17.58
CA GLN A 292 2.67 12.47 -18.31
C GLN A 292 1.98 11.18 -17.86
N GLN A 293 1.62 11.10 -16.57
CA GLN A 293 0.97 9.95 -15.96
C GLN A 293 -0.26 10.40 -15.18
N LEU A 294 -1.39 9.76 -15.46
CA LEU A 294 -2.65 10.05 -14.77
C LEU A 294 -3.28 8.75 -14.28
N VAL A 295 -3.53 8.67 -12.97
CA VAL A 295 -4.34 7.64 -12.35
C VAL A 295 -5.62 8.29 -11.83
N LEU A 296 -6.77 7.83 -12.28
CA LEU A 296 -8.08 8.30 -11.83
C LEU A 296 -8.89 7.14 -11.26
N SER A 297 -9.47 7.32 -10.08
CA SER A 297 -10.38 6.35 -9.48
C SER A 297 -11.56 7.07 -8.85
N TYR A 298 -12.77 6.84 -9.39
CA TYR A 298 -14.00 7.34 -8.80
C TYR A 298 -15.20 6.47 -9.15
N ARG A 299 -16.14 6.35 -8.22
CA ARG A 299 -17.42 5.68 -8.45
C ARG A 299 -18.48 6.73 -8.75
N ASP A 300 -19.10 6.68 -9.91
CA ASP A 300 -20.26 7.53 -10.21
C ASP A 300 -21.55 6.73 -9.93
N GLY A 301 -22.46 7.32 -9.17
CA GLY A 301 -23.80 6.76 -8.95
C GLY A 301 -24.85 7.37 -9.84
N THR A 302 -24.49 8.37 -10.64
CA THR A 302 -25.40 9.05 -11.55
C THR A 302 -25.32 8.47 -12.94
N THR A 303 -26.48 8.25 -13.56
CA THR A 303 -26.62 7.76 -14.94
C THR A 303 -26.58 8.88 -15.97
N SER A 304 -26.42 10.13 -15.55
CA SER A 304 -26.37 11.27 -16.47
C SER A 304 -25.10 11.22 -17.28
N LEU A 305 -25.23 11.26 -18.60
CA LEU A 305 -24.12 11.42 -19.54
C LEU A 305 -23.24 12.62 -19.16
N PRO A 306 -21.93 12.56 -19.45
CA PRO A 306 -21.05 13.70 -19.27
C PRO A 306 -21.65 14.94 -19.92
N SER A 307 -21.65 16.06 -19.19
CA SER A 307 -22.12 17.33 -19.76
C SER A 307 -21.22 17.67 -20.95
N GLU A 308 -21.81 17.99 -22.11
CA GLU A 308 -21.09 18.45 -23.31
C GLU A 308 -20.19 19.63 -22.92
N GLY A 309 -18.91 19.32 -22.71
CA GLY A 309 -17.88 20.26 -22.30
C GLY A 309 -16.77 20.26 -23.34
N PRO A 310 -16.04 21.39 -23.49
CA PRO A 310 -14.90 21.41 -24.39
C PRO A 310 -13.85 20.39 -23.92
N SER A 311 -13.36 19.62 -24.89
CA SER A 311 -12.25 18.69 -24.66
C SER A 311 -11.02 19.46 -24.16
N THR A 312 -10.26 18.82 -23.28
CA THR A 312 -9.03 19.38 -22.72
C THR A 312 -7.83 18.68 -23.35
N LEU A 313 -6.89 19.44 -23.90
CA LEU A 313 -5.69 18.90 -24.54
C LEU A 313 -4.61 18.54 -23.52
N PHE A 314 -4.16 17.30 -23.55
CA PHE A 314 -3.06 16.74 -22.75
C PHE A 314 -1.90 16.33 -23.65
N PRO A 315 -1.06 17.30 -24.08
CA PRO A 315 -0.05 17.06 -25.11
C PRO A 315 1.12 16.19 -24.65
N ALA A 316 1.27 15.95 -23.35
CA ALA A 316 2.38 15.19 -22.76
C ALA A 316 1.94 13.87 -22.12
N LEU A 317 0.65 13.52 -22.13
CA LEU A 317 0.12 12.37 -21.40
C LEU A 317 0.46 11.06 -22.10
N LEU A 318 1.35 10.27 -21.49
CA LEU A 318 1.86 9.00 -22.02
C LEU A 318 1.12 7.79 -21.45
N SER A 319 0.70 7.86 -20.18
CA SER A 319 0.08 6.75 -19.45
C SER A 319 -1.17 7.19 -18.70
N LEU A 320 -2.26 6.45 -18.90
CA LEU A 320 -3.55 6.71 -18.29
C LEU A 320 -4.11 5.44 -17.65
N GLU A 321 -4.29 5.45 -16.34
CA GLU A 321 -4.94 4.40 -15.58
C GLU A 321 -6.24 4.90 -14.99
N MET A 322 -7.32 4.15 -15.19
CA MET A 322 -8.66 4.54 -14.78
C MET A 322 -9.37 3.41 -14.07
N HIS A 323 -10.03 3.73 -12.98
CA HIS A 323 -10.79 2.79 -12.17
C HIS A 323 -12.27 3.17 -12.14
N TYR A 324 -13.14 2.16 -12.04
CA TYR A 324 -14.58 2.34 -11.86
C TYR A 324 -15.20 3.21 -12.96
N SER A 325 -15.84 4.33 -12.66
CA SER A 325 -16.54 5.18 -13.64
C SER A 325 -15.62 6.17 -14.36
N ALA A 326 -14.31 6.17 -14.05
CA ALA A 326 -13.33 7.10 -14.61
C ALA A 326 -13.21 7.12 -16.15
N PRO A 327 -13.36 6.01 -16.89
CA PRO A 327 -13.28 6.02 -18.36
C PRO A 327 -14.26 6.96 -19.08
N ARG A 328 -15.31 7.42 -18.41
CA ARG A 328 -16.24 8.42 -18.98
C ARG A 328 -15.56 9.75 -19.30
N ILE A 329 -14.51 10.10 -18.55
CA ILE A 329 -13.76 11.35 -18.75
C ILE A 329 -12.98 11.36 -20.07
N LEU A 330 -12.74 10.19 -20.68
CA LEU A 330 -11.97 10.09 -21.93
C LEU A 330 -12.57 10.89 -23.09
N ALA A 331 -13.90 11.00 -23.14
CA ALA A 331 -14.59 11.80 -24.17
C ALA A 331 -14.30 13.31 -24.04
N LEU A 332 -13.72 13.74 -22.92
CA LEU A 332 -13.41 15.13 -22.61
C LEU A 332 -11.90 15.40 -22.62
N MET A 333 -11.10 14.45 -23.11
CA MET A 333 -9.64 14.52 -23.14
C MET A 333 -9.11 14.31 -24.57
N ASP A 334 -8.28 15.24 -25.04
CA ASP A 334 -7.51 15.08 -26.27
C ASP A 334 -6.08 14.69 -25.88
N THR A 335 -5.66 13.47 -26.18
CA THR A 335 -4.43 12.87 -25.66
C THR A 335 -3.55 12.37 -26.83
N PRO A 336 -2.94 13.28 -27.61
CA PRO A 336 -2.29 12.92 -28.87
C PRO A 336 -1.12 11.95 -28.67
N VAL A 337 -0.40 11.98 -27.55
CA VAL A 337 0.80 11.14 -27.34
C VAL A 337 0.56 9.92 -26.44
N LEU A 338 -0.70 9.52 -26.24
CA LEU A 338 -1.05 8.46 -25.31
C LEU A 338 -0.58 7.08 -25.79
N GLU A 339 0.28 6.43 -25.00
CA GLU A 339 0.85 5.12 -25.33
C GLU A 339 0.22 3.98 -24.54
N THR A 340 -0.15 4.22 -23.28
CA THR A 340 -0.63 3.18 -22.35
C THR A 340 -1.98 3.56 -21.76
N ILE A 341 -2.96 2.66 -21.89
CA ILE A 341 -4.27 2.77 -21.25
C ILE A 341 -4.51 1.55 -20.38
N ALA A 342 -4.80 1.76 -19.11
CA ALA A 342 -5.25 0.74 -18.18
C ALA A 342 -6.64 1.09 -17.64
N ILE A 343 -7.60 0.17 -17.75
CA ILE A 343 -8.95 0.35 -17.25
C ILE A 343 -9.26 -0.79 -16.29
N ARG A 344 -9.62 -0.44 -15.05
CA ARG A 344 -9.82 -1.40 -13.95
C ARG A 344 -11.20 -1.24 -13.33
N ASN A 345 -11.86 -2.35 -12.99
CA ASN A 345 -13.12 -2.40 -12.26
C ASN A 345 -14.24 -1.51 -12.84
N TYR A 346 -14.32 -1.38 -14.16
CA TYR A 346 -15.35 -0.56 -14.81
C TYR A 346 -16.71 -1.25 -14.68
N THR A 347 -17.73 -0.58 -14.14
CA THR A 347 -19.03 -1.21 -13.86
C THR A 347 -20.24 -0.47 -14.44
N ASP A 348 -20.02 0.52 -15.31
CA ASP A 348 -21.13 1.30 -15.87
C ASP A 348 -21.83 0.51 -16.99
N ARG A 349 -23.06 0.06 -16.69
CA ARG A 349 -23.92 -0.70 -17.62
C ARG A 349 -24.57 0.16 -18.69
N ASN A 350 -24.61 1.49 -18.51
CA ASN A 350 -25.31 2.39 -19.42
C ASN A 350 -24.39 2.96 -20.50
N THR A 351 -23.09 3.08 -20.19
CA THR A 351 -22.11 3.66 -21.11
C THR A 351 -21.15 2.57 -21.58
N PRO A 352 -21.24 2.09 -22.84
CA PRO A 352 -20.28 1.13 -23.35
C PRO A 352 -18.89 1.78 -23.41
N ILE A 353 -17.88 1.06 -22.92
CA ILE A 353 -16.48 1.52 -22.90
C ILE A 353 -15.95 1.85 -24.31
N GLY A 354 -16.52 1.21 -25.35
CA GLY A 354 -16.19 1.46 -26.75
C GLY A 354 -16.43 2.92 -27.17
N ALA A 355 -17.47 3.57 -26.65
CA ALA A 355 -17.74 4.97 -26.96
C ALA A 355 -16.63 5.90 -26.42
N SER A 356 -16.20 5.66 -25.18
CA SER A 356 -15.11 6.40 -24.54
C SER A 356 -13.76 6.16 -25.20
N LEU A 357 -13.47 4.91 -25.60
CA LEU A 357 -12.23 4.57 -26.30
C LEU A 357 -12.17 5.14 -27.71
N ARG A 358 -13.29 5.13 -28.45
CA ARG A 358 -13.35 5.61 -29.83
C ARG A 358 -12.82 7.05 -29.95
N HIS A 359 -13.23 7.95 -29.07
CA HIS A 359 -12.78 9.36 -29.07
C HIS A 359 -11.24 9.47 -29.03
N ILE A 360 -10.60 8.73 -28.13
CA ILE A 360 -9.15 8.77 -27.97
C ILE A 360 -8.42 8.12 -29.15
N LEU A 361 -8.98 7.03 -29.68
CA LEU A 361 -8.41 6.31 -30.81
C LEU A 361 -8.37 7.14 -32.09
N GLU A 362 -9.29 8.08 -32.25
CA GLU A 362 -9.32 8.98 -33.40
C GLU A 362 -8.28 10.10 -33.30
N LEU A 363 -7.83 10.43 -32.10
CA LEU A 363 -6.93 11.57 -31.83
C LEU A 363 -5.48 11.17 -31.53
N SER A 364 -5.23 9.93 -31.11
CA SER A 364 -3.90 9.49 -30.65
C SER A 364 -2.92 9.28 -31.82
N THR A 365 -1.83 10.05 -31.82
CA THR A 365 -0.67 9.98 -32.71
C THR A 365 0.64 10.27 -31.93
N PRO A 366 1.46 9.27 -31.53
CA PRO A 366 1.50 7.88 -32.00
C PRO A 366 0.35 7.01 -31.50
N ARG A 367 0.27 5.81 -32.06
CA ARG A 367 -0.76 4.83 -31.72
C ARG A 367 -0.50 4.20 -30.36
N ILE A 368 -1.59 3.92 -29.64
CA ILE A 368 -1.57 3.23 -28.35
C ILE A 368 -0.87 1.88 -28.49
N ARG A 369 0.08 1.60 -27.59
CA ARG A 369 0.93 0.41 -27.58
C ARG A 369 0.45 -0.62 -26.55
N THR A 370 -0.06 -0.15 -25.41
CA THR A 370 -0.47 -1.01 -24.30
C THR A 370 -1.90 -0.73 -23.90
N LEU A 371 -2.72 -1.78 -23.87
CA LEU A 371 -4.11 -1.75 -23.41
C LEU A 371 -4.29 -2.83 -22.34
N GLU A 372 -4.62 -2.41 -21.13
CA GLU A 372 -4.94 -3.28 -20.00
C GLU A 372 -6.41 -3.12 -19.61
N LEU A 373 -7.14 -4.22 -19.53
CA LEU A 373 -8.55 -4.26 -19.15
C LEU A 373 -8.72 -5.24 -17.99
N HIS A 374 -9.07 -4.74 -16.82
CA HIS A 374 -9.22 -5.55 -15.60
C HIS A 374 -10.63 -5.41 -15.03
N GLY A 375 -11.45 -6.46 -15.00
CA GLY A 375 -12.81 -6.43 -14.45
C GLY A 375 -13.68 -5.34 -15.08
N VAL A 376 -13.79 -5.35 -16.41
CA VAL A 376 -14.55 -4.34 -17.16
C VAL A 376 -15.90 -4.92 -17.56
N TYR A 377 -16.97 -4.38 -16.98
CA TYR A 377 -18.35 -4.77 -17.17
C TYR A 377 -19.12 -3.57 -17.76
N GLY A 378 -19.85 -3.72 -18.86
CA GLY A 378 -20.69 -2.60 -19.33
C GLY A 378 -21.25 -2.67 -20.74
N SER A 379 -20.67 -3.46 -21.64
CA SER A 379 -21.27 -3.74 -22.95
C SER A 379 -21.60 -5.23 -23.07
N ALA A 380 -22.64 -5.57 -23.84
CA ALA A 380 -22.82 -6.94 -24.28
C ALA A 380 -21.48 -7.46 -24.84
N PRO A 381 -20.99 -8.62 -24.38
CA PRO A 381 -19.67 -9.13 -24.75
C PRO A 381 -19.58 -9.26 -26.27
N GLY A 382 -18.50 -8.77 -26.87
CA GLY A 382 -18.36 -8.72 -28.33
C GLY A 382 -19.26 -7.68 -28.99
N SER A 383 -19.59 -6.59 -28.30
CA SER A 383 -20.22 -5.44 -28.93
C SER A 383 -19.41 -5.03 -30.16
N GLU A 384 -20.10 -4.76 -31.27
CA GLU A 384 -19.47 -4.30 -32.52
C GLU A 384 -18.66 -3.02 -32.29
N GLU A 385 -19.03 -2.19 -31.30
CA GLU A 385 -18.28 -1.01 -30.90
C GLU A 385 -16.90 -1.33 -30.33
N PHE A 386 -16.79 -2.35 -29.48
CA PHE A 386 -15.50 -2.74 -28.92
C PHE A 386 -14.62 -3.39 -30.00
N ILE A 387 -15.19 -4.24 -30.86
CA ILE A 387 -14.49 -4.80 -32.03
C ILE A 387 -13.97 -3.67 -32.93
N PHE A 388 -14.81 -2.66 -33.21
CA PHE A 388 -14.41 -1.48 -33.98
C PHE A 388 -13.24 -0.73 -33.35
N CYS A 389 -13.20 -0.60 -32.01
CA CYS A 389 -12.07 0.01 -31.31
C CYS A 389 -10.79 -0.80 -31.51
N LEU A 390 -10.85 -2.13 -31.38
CA LEU A 390 -9.69 -3.01 -31.61
C LEU A 390 -9.20 -2.97 -33.07
N GLU A 391 -10.10 -2.79 -34.04
CA GLU A 391 -9.74 -2.64 -35.46
C GLU A 391 -8.92 -1.37 -35.74
N ARG A 392 -9.03 -0.33 -34.89
CA ARG A 392 -8.26 0.92 -34.98
C ARG A 392 -6.93 0.90 -34.21
N LEU A 393 -6.72 -0.12 -33.37
CA LEU A 393 -5.53 -0.32 -32.55
C LEU A 393 -4.45 -1.14 -33.27
N ASP A 394 -4.12 -0.79 -34.50
CA ASP A 394 -3.15 -1.54 -35.30
C ASP A 394 -1.68 -1.38 -34.85
N GLY A 395 -1.38 -0.40 -33.98
CA GLY A 395 -0.08 -0.24 -33.30
C GLY A 395 0.02 -0.90 -31.92
N LEU A 396 -1.03 -1.59 -31.47
CA LEU A 396 -1.07 -2.20 -30.13
C LEU A 396 -0.14 -3.41 -30.07
N THR A 397 0.85 -3.36 -29.19
CA THR A 397 1.85 -4.41 -28.97
C THR A 397 1.52 -5.28 -27.76
N THR A 398 0.81 -4.73 -26.78
CA THR A 398 0.49 -5.43 -25.53
C THR A 398 -0.99 -5.30 -25.20
N LEU A 399 -1.65 -6.44 -25.05
CA LEU A 399 -3.04 -6.56 -24.61
C LEU A 399 -3.09 -7.44 -23.37
N VAL A 400 -3.56 -6.86 -22.26
CA VAL A 400 -3.80 -7.58 -21.00
C VAL A 400 -5.29 -7.52 -20.74
N VAL A 401 -5.93 -8.68 -20.56
CA VAL A 401 -7.33 -8.77 -20.16
C VAL A 401 -7.43 -9.69 -18.96
N ALA A 402 -7.84 -9.13 -17.83
CA ALA A 402 -8.15 -9.87 -16.61
C ALA A 402 -9.64 -9.69 -16.30
N ASP A 403 -10.46 -10.72 -16.42
CA ASP A 403 -11.91 -10.63 -16.17
C ASP A 403 -12.34 -11.65 -15.09
N THR A 404 -13.61 -11.62 -14.69
CA THR A 404 -14.22 -12.67 -13.86
C THR A 404 -15.29 -13.40 -14.68
N TRP A 405 -15.30 -14.74 -14.64
CA TRP A 405 -16.21 -15.58 -15.43
C TRP A 405 -17.72 -15.32 -15.28
N GLN A 406 -18.15 -14.61 -14.24
CA GLN A 406 -19.54 -14.69 -13.79
C GLN A 406 -20.56 -14.05 -14.74
N GLU A 407 -20.27 -12.92 -15.39
CA GLU A 407 -21.32 -12.22 -16.17
C GLU A 407 -20.78 -11.43 -17.37
N HIS A 408 -20.12 -12.12 -18.33
CA HIS A 408 -19.76 -11.65 -19.68
C HIS A 408 -18.28 -11.29 -19.88
N MET A 409 -17.50 -12.25 -20.41
CA MET A 409 -16.11 -12.03 -20.79
C MET A 409 -16.00 -10.92 -21.85
N MET A 410 -15.27 -9.85 -21.55
CA MET A 410 -14.94 -8.82 -22.54
C MET A 410 -14.28 -9.42 -23.78
N MET A 411 -13.30 -10.30 -23.56
CA MET A 411 -12.67 -11.10 -24.60
C MET A 411 -13.43 -12.41 -24.77
N ASN A 412 -14.29 -12.46 -25.79
CA ASN A 412 -15.08 -13.62 -26.15
C ASN A 412 -14.56 -14.29 -27.44
N TRP A 413 -15.10 -15.47 -27.78
CA TRP A 413 -14.62 -16.23 -28.94
C TRP A 413 -14.77 -15.49 -30.28
N PRO A 414 -15.79 -14.64 -30.55
CA PRO A 414 -15.84 -13.83 -31.77
C PRO A 414 -14.64 -12.87 -31.92
N ILE A 415 -14.21 -12.22 -30.84
CA ILE A 415 -13.03 -11.33 -30.86
C ILE A 415 -11.77 -12.14 -31.15
N LEU A 416 -11.57 -13.27 -30.45
CA LEU A 416 -10.43 -14.14 -30.72
C LEU A 416 -10.42 -14.64 -32.17
N ALA A 417 -11.57 -15.02 -32.72
CA ALA A 417 -11.69 -15.41 -34.11
C ALA A 417 -11.27 -14.26 -35.04
N ARG A 418 -11.63 -13.01 -34.73
CA ARG A 418 -11.22 -11.81 -35.49
C ARG A 418 -9.71 -11.53 -35.38
N MET A 419 -9.05 -11.96 -34.31
CA MET A 419 -7.59 -11.89 -34.15
C MET A 419 -6.84 -13.00 -34.90
N THR A 420 -7.51 -14.12 -35.21
CA THR A 420 -6.94 -15.24 -35.98
C THR A 420 -6.59 -14.80 -37.39
N CYS A 421 -5.37 -15.11 -37.83
CA CYS A 421 -4.96 -14.93 -39.22
C CYS A 421 -5.76 -15.87 -40.13
N SER A 422 -6.45 -15.33 -41.13
CA SER A 422 -7.13 -16.12 -42.17
C SER A 422 -7.02 -15.46 -43.54
N ASP A 423 -7.22 -16.25 -44.59
CA ASP A 423 -7.21 -15.79 -45.99
C ASP A 423 -8.54 -15.17 -46.43
N TYR A 424 -9.49 -14.98 -45.50
CA TYR A 424 -10.83 -14.43 -45.76
C TYR A 424 -11.10 -13.05 -45.12
N ARG A 425 -10.28 -12.63 -44.14
CA ARG A 425 -10.37 -11.30 -43.53
C ARG A 425 -9.03 -10.80 -42.98
N PRO A 426 -8.77 -9.48 -42.96
CA PRO A 426 -7.63 -8.93 -42.25
C PRO A 426 -7.79 -9.15 -40.73
N PRO A 427 -6.76 -9.66 -40.03
CA PRO A 427 -6.83 -9.84 -38.58
C PRO A 427 -6.76 -8.51 -37.86
N ILE A 428 -7.44 -8.42 -36.72
CA ILE A 428 -7.33 -7.26 -35.82
C ILE A 428 -6.03 -7.34 -35.00
N LEU A 429 -5.53 -6.18 -34.56
CA LEU A 429 -4.30 -6.06 -33.76
C LEU A 429 -3.07 -6.72 -34.42
N PRO A 430 -2.71 -6.36 -35.67
CA PRO A 430 -1.60 -6.98 -36.39
C PRO A 430 -0.24 -6.84 -35.69
N ALA A 431 0.00 -5.76 -34.94
CA ALA A 431 1.27 -5.54 -34.23
C ALA A 431 1.36 -6.22 -32.85
N LEU A 432 0.33 -6.95 -32.41
CA LEU A 432 0.30 -7.56 -31.08
C LEU A 432 1.37 -8.64 -30.94
N THR A 433 2.25 -8.48 -29.94
CA THR A 433 3.33 -9.41 -29.59
C THR A 433 3.15 -10.03 -28.21
N THR A 434 2.41 -9.37 -27.32
CA THR A 434 2.18 -9.77 -25.94
C THR A 434 0.69 -9.86 -25.65
N LEU A 435 0.22 -11.05 -25.25
CA LEU A 435 -1.17 -11.31 -24.90
C LEU A 435 -1.25 -11.95 -23.52
N SER A 436 -1.96 -11.31 -22.59
CA SER A 436 -2.25 -11.87 -21.27
C SER A 436 -3.76 -11.97 -21.08
N LEU A 437 -4.26 -13.16 -20.77
CA LEU A 437 -5.68 -13.48 -20.60
C LEU A 437 -5.89 -14.23 -19.28
N HIS A 438 -6.39 -13.50 -18.27
CA HIS A 438 -6.72 -14.06 -16.97
C HIS A 438 -8.23 -13.97 -16.73
N TYR A 439 -8.87 -15.05 -16.31
CA TYR A 439 -10.32 -15.04 -16.03
C TYR A 439 -10.66 -15.39 -14.58
N GLY A 440 -9.63 -15.64 -13.77
CA GLY A 440 -9.75 -16.11 -12.41
C GLY A 440 -10.13 -17.59 -12.39
N ARG A 441 -9.46 -18.37 -11.53
CA ARG A 441 -9.80 -19.77 -11.29
C ARG A 441 -11.12 -19.86 -10.51
N THR A 442 -12.22 -19.70 -11.21
CA THR A 442 -13.52 -20.19 -10.72
C THR A 442 -13.65 -21.66 -11.10
N GLU A 443 -14.39 -22.45 -10.32
CA GLU A 443 -14.67 -23.88 -10.57
C GLU A 443 -15.34 -24.18 -11.93
N HIS A 444 -15.62 -23.14 -12.73
CA HIS A 444 -16.23 -23.23 -14.03
C HIS A 444 -15.20 -23.53 -15.10
N ARG A 445 -15.42 -24.65 -15.80
CA ARG A 445 -14.65 -25.05 -16.96
C ARG A 445 -14.80 -24.02 -18.09
N VAL A 446 -13.67 -23.58 -18.64
CA VAL A 446 -13.59 -22.77 -19.86
C VAL A 446 -14.46 -23.40 -20.96
N PRO A 447 -15.38 -22.65 -21.62
CA PRO A 447 -16.16 -23.19 -22.71
C PRO A 447 -15.23 -23.79 -23.79
N ASP A 448 -15.48 -25.04 -24.18
CA ASP A 448 -14.62 -25.77 -25.12
C ASP A 448 -14.45 -25.02 -26.45
N GLU A 449 -15.48 -24.29 -26.89
CA GLU A 449 -15.43 -23.43 -28.07
C GLU A 449 -14.41 -22.29 -27.93
N PHE A 450 -14.38 -21.63 -26.77
CA PHE A 450 -13.42 -20.55 -26.49
C PHE A 450 -11.99 -21.07 -26.51
N ALA A 451 -11.74 -22.18 -25.79
CA ALA A 451 -10.43 -22.82 -25.75
C ALA A 451 -9.97 -23.26 -27.15
N ARG A 452 -10.87 -23.83 -27.96
CA ARG A 452 -10.60 -24.21 -29.36
C ARG A 452 -10.22 -23.00 -30.20
N VAL A 453 -10.99 -21.92 -30.16
CA VAL A 453 -10.71 -20.70 -30.94
C VAL A 453 -9.41 -20.05 -30.50
N LEU A 454 -9.13 -20.01 -29.18
CA LEU A 454 -7.87 -19.49 -28.66
C LEU A 454 -6.66 -20.27 -29.18
N ARG A 455 -6.68 -21.61 -29.16
CA ARG A 455 -5.59 -22.44 -29.72
C ARG A 455 -5.36 -22.15 -31.21
N VAL A 456 -6.44 -22.03 -31.99
CA VAL A 456 -6.35 -21.72 -33.42
C VAL A 456 -5.75 -20.33 -33.63
N MET A 457 -6.18 -19.34 -32.86
CA MET A 457 -5.65 -17.97 -32.91
C MET A 457 -4.15 -17.96 -32.58
N LEU A 458 -3.73 -18.57 -31.47
CA LEU A 458 -2.33 -18.65 -31.04
C LEU A 458 -1.44 -19.32 -32.09
N ARG A 459 -1.87 -20.47 -32.64
CA ARG A 459 -1.14 -21.15 -33.73
C ARG A 459 -1.03 -20.31 -34.99
N SER A 460 -2.09 -19.58 -35.34
CA SER A 460 -2.09 -18.71 -36.53
C SER A 460 -1.10 -17.54 -36.41
N ARG A 461 -0.69 -17.19 -35.18
CA ARG A 461 0.23 -16.10 -34.84
C ARG A 461 1.55 -16.57 -34.23
N SER A 462 1.95 -17.84 -34.44
CA SER A 462 3.22 -18.36 -33.95
C SER A 462 4.44 -17.84 -34.71
N SER A 463 4.23 -17.30 -35.91
CA SER A 463 5.27 -16.74 -36.76
C SER A 463 4.79 -15.47 -37.45
N ARG A 464 5.73 -14.53 -37.64
CA ARG A 464 5.49 -13.29 -38.38
C ARG A 464 5.13 -13.63 -39.83
N ARG A 465 4.06 -13.04 -40.35
CA ARG A 465 3.56 -13.32 -41.71
C ARG A 465 2.81 -12.14 -42.31
N VAL A 466 2.59 -12.16 -43.61
CA VAL A 466 1.78 -11.16 -44.30
C VAL A 466 0.40 -11.75 -44.59
N VAL A 467 -0.65 -11.11 -44.08
CA VAL A 467 -2.05 -11.52 -44.24
C VAL A 467 -2.82 -10.32 -44.75
N TYR A 468 -3.50 -10.44 -45.89
CA TYR A 468 -4.20 -9.31 -46.52
C TYR A 468 -3.31 -8.08 -46.76
N GLY A 469 -2.05 -8.30 -47.12
CA GLY A 469 -1.07 -7.21 -47.34
C GLY A 469 -0.65 -6.48 -46.07
N ARG A 470 -1.08 -6.93 -44.88
CA ARG A 470 -0.63 -6.40 -43.58
C ARG A 470 0.35 -7.38 -42.95
N THR A 471 1.44 -6.84 -42.39
CA THR A 471 2.35 -7.65 -41.58
C THR A 471 1.70 -7.91 -40.22
N VAL A 472 1.54 -9.18 -39.88
CA VAL A 472 1.07 -9.63 -38.58
C VAL A 472 2.28 -10.15 -37.82
N GLU A 473 2.55 -9.56 -36.66
CA GLU A 473 3.65 -9.95 -35.78
C GLU A 473 3.32 -11.24 -35.03
N ALA A 474 4.39 -11.98 -34.71
CA ALA A 474 4.28 -13.19 -33.91
C ALA A 474 3.98 -12.86 -32.44
N LEU A 475 3.16 -13.68 -31.79
CA LEU A 475 2.99 -13.61 -30.34
C LEU A 475 4.21 -14.22 -29.66
N HIS A 476 4.99 -13.39 -28.97
CA HIS A 476 6.21 -13.79 -28.26
C HIS A 476 5.94 -14.14 -26.81
N HIS A 477 4.97 -13.46 -26.19
CA HIS A 477 4.61 -13.70 -24.79
C HIS A 477 3.11 -13.91 -24.69
N VAL A 478 2.75 -15.09 -24.20
CA VAL A 478 1.35 -15.48 -23.98
C VAL A 478 1.26 -15.95 -22.53
N ASP A 479 0.46 -15.25 -21.73
CA ASP A 479 0.17 -15.61 -20.35
C ASP A 479 -1.34 -15.87 -20.21
N THR A 480 -1.72 -17.01 -19.65
CA THR A 480 -3.14 -17.34 -19.48
C THR A 480 -3.39 -18.38 -18.40
N ASP A 481 -4.47 -18.20 -17.63
CA ASP A 481 -4.91 -19.11 -16.58
C ASP A 481 -5.94 -20.16 -17.04
N LEU A 482 -6.18 -20.26 -18.35
CA LEU A 482 -7.21 -21.13 -18.95
C LEU A 482 -6.82 -22.61 -19.03
N TRP A 483 -5.60 -22.96 -18.64
CA TRP A 483 -5.02 -24.30 -18.79
C TRP A 483 -4.35 -24.69 -17.48
N ASP A 484 -4.69 -25.86 -16.95
CA ASP A 484 -3.95 -26.45 -15.83
C ASP A 484 -2.72 -27.24 -16.31
N ASP A 485 -2.71 -27.63 -17.59
CA ASP A 485 -1.59 -28.33 -18.22
C ASP A 485 -0.76 -27.34 -19.04
N TYR A 486 0.55 -27.29 -18.78
CA TYR A 486 1.53 -26.57 -19.60
C TYR A 486 1.27 -26.91 -21.07
N ILE A 487 0.85 -25.92 -21.87
CA ILE A 487 0.87 -26.09 -23.32
C ILE A 487 2.35 -26.12 -23.67
N ASP A 488 2.85 -27.33 -23.92
CA ASP A 488 4.05 -27.50 -24.73
C ASP A 488 3.70 -26.94 -26.12
N LEU A 489 3.94 -25.64 -26.29
CA LEU A 489 4.20 -25.03 -27.59
C LEU A 489 5.56 -25.58 -28.03
N GLU A 490 5.67 -26.89 -28.21
CA GLU A 490 6.76 -27.46 -28.98
C GLU A 490 6.66 -26.79 -30.33
N VAL A 491 7.55 -25.81 -30.51
CA VAL A 491 7.91 -25.22 -31.78
C VAL A 491 8.45 -26.40 -32.57
N GLY A 492 7.56 -27.12 -33.24
CA GLY A 492 7.93 -28.13 -34.20
C GLY A 492 8.89 -27.46 -35.17
N SER A 493 10.15 -27.86 -35.08
CA SER A 493 11.20 -27.54 -36.03
C SER A 493 10.65 -27.81 -37.43
N VAL A 494 10.29 -26.75 -38.16
CA VAL A 494 9.81 -26.85 -39.53
C VAL A 494 11.03 -27.01 -40.44
N ASP A 495 11.49 -28.26 -40.57
CA ASP A 495 12.17 -28.74 -41.78
C ASP A 495 11.26 -29.80 -42.41
N ALA A 496 10.41 -29.38 -43.35
CA ALA A 496 9.71 -30.20 -44.32
C ALA A 496 9.26 -29.36 -45.52
#